data_AF-A0A2N2II18-F1
#
_entry.id   AF-A0A2N2II18-F1
#
_cell.length_a   1.000
_cell.length_b   1.000
_cell.length_c   1.000
_cell.angle_alpha   90.00
_cell.angle_beta   90.00
_cell.angle_gamma   90.00
#
_symmetry.space_group_name_H-M   'P 1'
#
loop_
_entity.id
_entity.type
_entity.pdbx_description
1 polymer ?
#
loop_
_entity_poly.entity_id
_entity_poly.type
_entity_poly.pdbx_seq_one_letter_code
_entity_poly.pdbx_strand_id
1 'polypeptide(L)'
;MSNEAIAGRYAQALYDIGVETGNLGKLAEEITSFADTYLGSEELQAVLDNPLVSERDRDALLDEVARRLGLSLTVSNTLRLLIR
;
A
#
# COMPACT_ATOMS: atom_id res chain seq x y z
N MET A 1 -20.27 3.26 -6.77
CA MET A 1 -19.44 3.75 -5.64
C MET A 1 -18.22 4.42 -6.25
N SER A 2 -17.80 5.59 -5.76
CA SER A 2 -16.58 6.26 -6.25
C SER A 2 -15.33 5.63 -5.64
N ASN A 3 -14.18 5.71 -6.33
CA ASN A 3 -12.88 5.25 -5.80
C ASN A 3 -12.55 5.89 -4.44
N GLU A 4 -12.98 7.15 -4.25
CA GLU A 4 -12.83 7.89 -2.99
C GLU A 4 -13.59 7.25 -1.82
N ALA A 5 -14.80 6.74 -2.06
CA ALA A 5 -15.57 6.04 -1.03
C ALA A 5 -14.90 4.71 -0.60
N ILE A 6 -14.26 4.01 -1.55
CA ILE A 6 -13.53 2.77 -1.27
C ILE A 6 -12.24 3.09 -0.49
N ALA A 7 -11.49 4.10 -0.95
CA ALA A 7 -10.29 4.57 -0.27
C ALA A 7 -10.57 4.99 1.18
N GLY A 8 -11.65 5.74 1.41
CA GLY A 8 -12.06 6.16 2.76
C GLY A 8 -12.34 5.00 3.71
N ARG A 9 -12.95 3.89 3.23
CA ARG A 9 -13.20 2.71 4.07
C ARG A 9 -11.91 2.01 4.48
N TYR A 10 -10.96 1.86 3.56
CA TYR A 10 -9.67 1.26 3.88
C TYR A 10 -8.80 2.16 4.76
N ALA A 11 -8.84 3.47 4.52
CA ALA A 11 -8.17 4.45 5.37
C ALA A 11 -8.71 4.41 6.80
N GLN A 12 -10.04 4.33 6.98
CA GLN A 12 -10.65 4.18 8.30
C GLN A 12 -10.20 2.89 8.99
N ALA A 13 -10.22 1.75 8.28
CA ALA A 13 -9.78 0.47 8.85
C ALA A 13 -8.30 0.52 9.29
N LEU A 14 -7.42 1.11 8.48
CA LEU A 14 -6.01 1.26 8.83
C LEU A 14 -5.81 2.24 10.00
N TYR A 15 -6.59 3.32 10.03
CA TYR A 15 -6.59 4.29 11.12
C TYR A 15 -7.00 3.63 12.45
N ASP A 16 -8.09 2.86 12.45
CA ASP A 16 -8.58 2.15 13.64
C ASP A 16 -7.51 1.19 14.17
N ILE A 17 -6.88 0.40 13.29
CA ILE A 17 -5.74 -0.47 13.65
C ILE A 17 -4.58 0.34 14.25
N GLY A 18 -4.26 1.50 13.66
CA GLY A 18 -3.20 2.38 14.14
C GLY A 18 -3.47 2.95 15.53
N VAL A 19 -4.71 3.33 15.81
CA VAL A 19 -5.15 3.82 17.12
C VAL A 19 -5.10 2.70 18.15
N GLU A 20 -5.66 1.53 17.84
CA GLU A 20 -5.70 0.38 18.77
C GLU A 20 -4.30 -0.12 19.14
N THR A 21 -3.37 -0.11 18.19
CA THR A 21 -2.00 -0.58 18.39
C THR A 21 -1.03 0.49 18.90
N GLY A 22 -1.48 1.76 19.00
CA GLY A 22 -0.62 2.89 19.37
C GLY A 22 0.45 3.24 18.31
N ASN A 23 0.31 2.74 17.08
CA ASN A 23 1.29 2.90 16.00
C ASN A 23 0.83 3.85 14.88
N LEU A 24 -0.24 4.61 15.08
CA LEU A 24 -0.84 5.46 14.04
C LEU A 24 0.19 6.35 13.30
N GLY A 25 1.08 7.02 14.04
CA GLY A 25 2.10 7.88 13.44
C GLY A 25 3.02 7.13 12.50
N LYS A 26 3.49 5.94 12.93
CA LYS A 26 4.34 5.07 12.12
C LYS A 26 3.61 4.57 10.86
N LEU A 27 2.35 4.15 11.00
CA LEU A 27 1.56 3.69 9.85
C LEU A 27 1.32 4.82 8.84
N ALA A 28 1.09 6.05 9.32
CA ALA A 28 0.95 7.21 8.45
C ALA A 28 2.25 7.49 7.67
N GLU A 29 3.40 7.49 8.34
CA GLU A 29 4.72 7.66 7.70
C GLU A 29 5.00 6.58 6.65
N GLU A 30 4.72 5.31 6.98
CA GLU A 30 4.89 4.18 6.06
C GLU A 30 4.02 4.30 4.81
N ILE A 31 2.75 4.68 4.96
CA ILE A 31 1.84 4.90 3.83
C ILE A 31 2.29 6.07 2.98
N THR A 32 2.69 7.19 3.59
CA THR A 32 3.22 8.35 2.86
C THR A 32 4.48 7.98 2.09
N SER A 33 5.42 7.24 2.71
CA SER A 33 6.65 6.81 2.05
C SER A 33 6.39 5.92 0.83
N PHE A 34 5.43 4.99 0.93
CA PHE A 34 5.01 4.19 -0.21
C PHE A 34 4.33 5.04 -1.29
N ALA A 35 3.43 5.95 -0.92
CA ALA A 35 2.73 6.82 -1.86
C ALA A 35 3.71 7.71 -2.64
N ASP A 36 4.71 8.29 -1.96
CA ASP A 36 5.76 9.10 -2.59
C ASP A 36 6.60 8.26 -3.55
N THR A 37 6.94 7.02 -3.17
CA THR A 37 7.67 6.08 -4.02
C THR A 37 6.87 5.71 -5.27
N TYR A 38 5.57 5.44 -5.09
CA TYR A 38 4.65 5.13 -6.18
C TYR A 38 4.52 6.30 -7.15
N LEU A 39 4.24 7.51 -6.64
CA LEU A 39 4.09 8.73 -7.44
C LEU A 39 5.40 9.16 -8.12
N GLY A 40 6.55 8.86 -7.50
CA GLY A 40 7.86 9.17 -8.03
C GLY A 40 8.41 8.18 -9.07
N SER A 41 7.72 7.07 -9.34
CA SER A 41 8.20 6.03 -10.26
C SER A 41 7.14 5.64 -11.29
N GLU A 42 7.27 6.17 -12.50
CA GLU A 42 6.43 5.78 -13.65
C GLU A 42 6.54 4.29 -13.98
N GLU A 43 7.73 3.70 -13.78
CA GLU A 43 7.95 2.26 -13.99
C GLU A 43 7.16 1.42 -12.99
N LEU A 44 7.15 1.81 -11.71
CA LEU A 44 6.38 1.12 -10.68
C LEU A 44 4.87 1.18 -10.98
N GLN A 45 4.37 2.35 -11.37
CA GLN A 45 2.98 2.52 -11.80
C GLN A 45 2.67 1.63 -13.01
N ALA A 46 3.53 1.66 -14.03
CA ALA A 46 3.35 0.88 -15.25
C ALA A 46 3.32 -0.64 -15.00
N VAL A 47 4.03 -1.15 -13.99
CA VAL A 47 3.97 -2.58 -13.65
C VAL A 47 2.74 -2.91 -12.80
N LEU A 48 2.42 -2.07 -11.80
CA LEU A 48 1.30 -2.34 -10.89
C LEU A 48 -0.08 -2.15 -11.54
N ASP A 49 -0.20 -1.21 -12.47
CA ASP A 49 -1.44 -0.93 -13.22
C ASP A 49 -1.61 -1.82 -14.47
N ASN A 50 -0.60 -2.62 -14.83
CA ASN A 50 -0.64 -3.43 -16.03
C ASN A 50 -1.35 -4.79 -15.79
N PRO A 51 -2.50 -5.03 -16.45
CA PRO A 51 -3.29 -6.25 -16.26
C PRO A 51 -2.63 -7.51 -16.81
N LEU A 52 -1.58 -7.38 -17.64
CA LEU A 52 -0.82 -8.52 -18.16
C LEU A 52 0.21 -9.06 -17.16
N VAL A 53 0.50 -8.32 -16.10
CA VAL A 53 1.41 -8.75 -15.04
C VAL A 53 0.65 -9.67 -14.10
N SER A 54 1.20 -10.87 -13.86
CA SER A 54 0.54 -11.85 -13.01
C SER A 54 0.38 -11.32 -11.58
N GLU A 55 -0.66 -11.76 -10.87
CA GLU A 55 -0.84 -11.42 -9.45
C GLU A 55 0.40 -11.77 -8.62
N ARG A 56 1.02 -12.92 -8.91
CA ARG A 56 2.24 -13.38 -8.24
C ARG A 56 3.40 -12.40 -8.43
N ASP A 57 3.58 -11.89 -9.64
CA ASP A 57 4.69 -10.96 -9.94
C ASP A 57 4.43 -9.58 -9.33
N ARG A 58 3.16 -9.13 -9.30
CA ARG A 58 2.76 -7.90 -8.59
C ARG A 58 3.00 -8.02 -7.08
N ASP A 59 2.61 -9.15 -6.48
CA ASP A 59 2.86 -9.44 -5.06
C ASP A 59 4.36 -9.46 -4.75
N ALA A 60 5.17 -10.12 -5.58
CA ALA A 60 6.62 -10.20 -5.40
C ALA A 60 7.30 -8.83 -5.52
N LEU A 61 6.87 -8.00 -6.48
CA LEU A 61 7.36 -6.63 -6.62
C LEU A 61 6.99 -5.80 -5.39
N LEU A 62 5.73 -5.88 -4.96
CA LEU A 62 5.26 -5.13 -3.79
C LEU A 62 6.01 -5.55 -2.53
N ASP A 63 6.28 -6.84 -2.34
CA ASP A 63 7.08 -7.35 -1.22
C ASP A 63 8.50 -6.79 -1.21
N GLU A 64 9.14 -6.72 -2.38
CA GLU A 64 10.48 -6.17 -2.48
C GLU A 64 10.50 -4.66 -2.20
N VAL A 65 9.51 -3.91 -2.69
CA VAL A 65 9.35 -2.47 -2.41
C VAL A 65 9.10 -2.24 -0.92
N ALA A 66 8.16 -2.99 -0.33
CA ALA A 66 7.82 -2.90 1.08
C ALA A 66 9.03 -3.20 1.98
N ARG A 67 9.82 -4.23 1.63
CA ARG A 67 11.05 -4.59 2.33
C ARG A 67 12.11 -3.49 2.26
N ARG A 68 12.27 -2.83 1.09
CA ARG A 68 13.23 -1.72 0.92
C ARG A 68 12.83 -0.49 1.71
N LEU A 69 11.52 -0.19 1.78
CA LEU A 69 10.98 0.93 2.55
C LEU A 69 10.86 0.62 4.05
N GLY A 70 11.08 -0.64 4.45
CA GLY A 70 10.97 -1.06 5.85
C GLY A 70 9.53 -1.02 6.38
N LEU A 71 8.54 -1.22 5.51
CA LEU A 71 7.12 -1.14 5.86
C LEU A 71 6.75 -2.25 6.85
N SER A 72 5.81 -1.95 7.76
CA SER A 72 5.25 -2.94 8.65
C SER A 72 4.46 -4.00 7.89
N LEU A 73 4.23 -5.14 8.55
CA LEU A 73 3.36 -6.19 8.03
C LEU A 73 1.93 -5.67 7.81
N THR A 74 1.45 -4.78 8.67
CA THR A 74 0.13 -4.15 8.54
C THR A 74 0.01 -3.39 7.23
N VAL A 75 0.95 -2.46 6.95
CA VAL A 75 0.93 -1.68 5.70
C VAL A 75 1.13 -2.58 4.49
N SER A 76 2.07 -3.54 4.54
CA SER A 76 2.31 -4.48 3.44
C SER A 76 1.06 -5.30 3.08
N ASN A 77 0.29 -5.71 4.09
CA ASN A 77 -0.96 -6.43 3.89
C ASN A 77 -2.07 -5.52 3.35
N THR A 78 -2.15 -4.28 3.82
CA THR A 78 -3.08 -3.29 3.26
C THR A 78 -2.78 -3.01 1.78
N LEU A 79 -1.52 -2.81 1.41
CA LEU A 79 -1.14 -2.58 0.01
C LEU A 79 -1.49 -3.77 -0.89
N ARG A 80 -1.27 -5.00 -0.41
CA ARG A 80 -1.70 -6.22 -1.13
C ARG A 80 -3.22 -6.34 -1.28
N LEU A 81 -3.99 -5.76 -0.37
CA LEU A 81 -5.44 -5.72 -0.50
C LEU A 81 -5.89 -4.74 -1.59
N LEU A 82 -5.13 -3.65 -1.80
CA LEU A 82 -5.47 -2.60 -2.76
C LEU A 82 -5.15 -2.96 -4.21
N ILE A 83 -4.14 -3.80 -4.44
CA ILE A 83 -3.67 -4.19 -5.79
C ILE A 83 -4.46 -5.38 -6.37
N ARG A 84 -5.27 -6.04 -5.53
CA ARG A 84 -6.15 -7.13 -5.94
C ARG A 84 -7.33 -6.67 -6.79
#